data_AF-A0A524KEK0-F1
#
_entry.id   AF-A0A524KEK0-F1
#
_cell.length_a   1.000
_cell.length_b   1.000
_cell.length_c   1.000
_cell.angle_alpha   90.00
_cell.angle_beta   90.00
_cell.angle_gamma   90.00
#
_symmetry.space_group_name_H-M   'P 1'
#
loop_
_entity.id
_entity.type
_entity.pdbx_description
1 polymer ?
#
loop_
_entity_poly.entity_id
_entity_poly.type
_entity_poly.pdbx_seq_one_letter_code
_entity_poly.pdbx_strand_id
1 'polypeptide(L)'
;MKRIVAVAIITLFALAGAFAQDQHAGASAYSGTMELRTSITDFAAMASGSDSAIQARTKGKAFMLLGSLAKPIVSDIDNFIAVAEFSEGRWIGTSNIELFRVYLEYRGDDYRFLLTVPVGTRAIVVVDRPTIAPGPDGEPAVFFQVLAITVLN
;
A
#
# COMPACT_ATOMS: atom_id res chain seq x y z
N MET A 1 0.66 -48.26 -15.08
CA MET A 1 1.18 -47.47 -13.95
C MET A 1 1.20 -45.95 -14.19
N LYS A 2 1.58 -45.44 -15.37
CA LYS A 2 1.62 -43.99 -15.65
C LYS A 2 0.26 -43.24 -15.66
N ARG A 3 -0.86 -43.94 -15.89
CA ARG A 3 -2.21 -43.32 -15.94
C ARG A 3 -2.86 -43.08 -14.57
N ILE A 4 -2.49 -43.87 -13.56
CA ILE A 4 -3.08 -43.78 -12.21
C ILE A 4 -2.52 -42.55 -11.46
N VAL A 5 -1.25 -42.22 -11.71
CA VAL A 5 -0.58 -41.03 -11.14
C VAL A 5 -1.20 -39.73 -11.68
N ALA A 6 -1.56 -39.68 -12.96
CA ALA A 6 -2.18 -38.50 -13.57
C ALA A 6 -3.58 -38.20 -12.99
N VAL A 7 -4.37 -39.24 -12.69
CA VAL A 7 -5.70 -39.09 -12.09
C VAL A 7 -5.60 -38.59 -10.64
N ALA A 8 -4.63 -39.09 -9.87
CA ALA A 8 -4.40 -38.68 -8.48
C ALA A 8 -3.98 -37.20 -8.35
N ILE A 9 -3.20 -36.68 -9.30
CA ILE A 9 -2.79 -35.26 -9.32
C ILE A 9 -3.99 -34.36 -9.61
N ILE A 10 -4.85 -34.73 -10.57
CA ILE A 10 -6.05 -33.95 -10.90
C ILE A 10 -7.05 -33.93 -9.74
N THR A 11 -7.18 -35.04 -9.00
CA THR A 11 -8.03 -35.08 -7.81
C THR A 11 -7.48 -34.23 -6.66
N LEU A 12 -6.15 -34.15 -6.48
CA LEU A 12 -5.53 -33.27 -5.49
C LEU A 12 -5.79 -31.78 -5.80
N PHE A 13 -5.73 -31.38 -7.08
CA PHE A 13 -6.02 -30.01 -7.50
C PHE A 13 -7.51 -29.66 -7.39
N ALA A 14 -8.41 -30.61 -7.68
CA ALA A 14 -9.85 -30.42 -7.52
C ALA A 14 -10.26 -30.27 -6.03
N LEU A 15 -9.57 -30.96 -5.12
CA LEU A 15 -9.78 -30.82 -3.68
C LEU A 15 -9.20 -29.50 -3.12
N ALA A 16 -8.05 -29.02 -3.64
CA ALA A 16 -7.50 -27.72 -3.24
C ALA A 16 -8.39 -26.53 -3.66
N GLY A 17 -9.11 -26.65 -4.78
CA GLY A 17 -10.10 -25.65 -5.20
C GLY A 17 -11.33 -25.58 -4.31
N ALA A 18 -11.74 -26.71 -3.72
CA ALA A 18 -12.92 -26.77 -2.83
C ALA A 18 -12.65 -26.21 -1.42
N PHE A 19 -11.42 -26.29 -0.92
CA PHE A 19 -11.03 -25.70 0.38
C PHE A 19 -10.72 -24.19 0.33
N ALA A 20 -10.73 -23.57 -0.85
CA ALA A 20 -10.61 -22.11 -1.00
C ALA A 20 -11.96 -21.38 -0.87
N GLN A 21 -13.07 -22.10 -0.75
CA GLN A 21 -14.42 -21.52 -0.79
C GLN A 21 -14.98 -21.12 0.58
N ASP A 22 -14.29 -21.46 1.69
CA ASP A 22 -14.77 -21.26 3.06
C ASP A 22 -14.00 -20.20 3.87
N GLN A 23 -13.16 -19.38 3.22
CA GLN A 23 -12.69 -18.16 3.88
C GLN A 23 -13.76 -17.08 3.76
N HIS A 24 -14.28 -16.66 4.91
CA HIS A 24 -15.24 -15.59 5.08
C HIS A 24 -14.87 -14.40 4.19
N ALA A 25 -15.76 -14.06 3.25
CA ALA A 25 -15.71 -12.88 2.40
C ALA A 25 -15.99 -11.60 3.24
N GLY A 26 -15.04 -11.26 4.12
CA GLY A 26 -15.12 -10.13 5.04
C GLY A 26 -13.86 -9.26 5.09
N ALA A 27 -12.79 -9.61 4.37
CA ALA A 27 -11.64 -8.74 4.18
C ALA A 27 -11.34 -8.64 2.69
N SER A 28 -11.24 -7.41 2.19
CA SER A 28 -10.86 -7.04 0.83
C SER A 28 -9.71 -7.93 0.31
N ALA A 29 -10.04 -8.94 -0.50
CA ALA A 29 -9.03 -9.75 -1.18
C ALA A 29 -8.58 -8.99 -2.42
N TYR A 30 -7.37 -8.43 -2.37
CA TYR A 30 -6.78 -7.79 -3.54
C TYR A 30 -6.46 -8.85 -4.60
N SER A 31 -7.02 -8.68 -5.81
CA SER A 31 -6.72 -9.53 -6.97
C SER A 31 -5.63 -8.88 -7.81
N GLY A 32 -4.37 -9.28 -7.60
CA GLY A 32 -3.22 -8.80 -8.38
C GLY A 32 -1.89 -9.26 -7.80
N THR A 33 -0.78 -8.64 -8.23
CA THR A 33 0.55 -8.95 -7.71
C THR A 33 0.87 -8.08 -6.51
N MET A 34 1.32 -8.66 -5.40
CA MET A 34 1.82 -7.92 -4.25
C MET A 34 3.35 -7.79 -4.32
N GLU A 35 3.84 -6.56 -4.37
CA GLU A 35 5.26 -6.23 -4.38
C GLU A 35 5.74 -5.84 -2.98
N LEU A 36 6.71 -6.58 -2.44
CA LEU A 36 7.18 -6.43 -1.06
C LEU A 36 8.54 -5.72 -0.95
N ARG A 37 9.24 -5.54 -2.07
CA ARG A 37 10.64 -5.06 -2.11
C ARG A 37 10.77 -3.57 -2.39
N THR A 38 9.66 -2.88 -2.64
CA THR A 38 9.66 -1.45 -2.97
C THR A 38 9.51 -0.64 -1.69
N SER A 39 10.29 0.42 -1.55
CA SER A 39 10.24 1.31 -0.38
C SER A 39 9.56 2.64 -0.66
N ILE A 40 9.33 3.44 0.37
CA ILE A 40 8.79 4.81 0.23
C ILE A 40 9.81 5.67 -0.50
N THR A 41 11.10 5.49 -0.23
CA THR A 41 12.18 6.18 -0.95
C THR A 41 12.12 5.94 -2.46
N ASP A 42 11.86 4.71 -2.91
CA ASP A 42 11.74 4.39 -4.34
C ASP A 42 10.61 5.19 -5.01
N PHE A 43 9.48 5.32 -4.33
CA PHE A 43 8.33 6.07 -4.86
C PHE A 43 8.51 7.57 -4.76
N ALA A 44 9.05 8.07 -3.65
CA ALA A 44 9.36 9.49 -3.51
C ALA A 44 10.31 9.98 -4.62
N ALA A 45 11.28 9.15 -5.03
CA ALA A 45 12.16 9.45 -6.16
C ALA A 45 11.43 9.53 -7.52
N MET A 46 10.25 8.90 -7.65
CA MET A 46 9.44 8.96 -8.86
C MET A 46 8.55 10.19 -8.95
N ALA A 47 8.43 10.99 -7.88
CA ALA A 47 7.58 12.18 -7.86
C ALA A 47 7.96 13.24 -8.91
N SER A 48 9.25 13.29 -9.29
CA SER A 48 9.75 14.18 -10.35
C SER A 48 9.47 13.67 -11.78
N GLY A 49 8.93 12.45 -11.91
CA GLY A 49 8.61 11.82 -13.18
C GLY A 49 7.21 12.18 -13.71
N SER A 50 6.78 11.49 -14.78
CA SER A 50 5.42 11.62 -15.30
C SER A 50 4.46 10.62 -14.65
N ASP A 51 3.21 11.03 -14.49
CA ASP A 51 2.15 10.14 -13.97
C ASP A 51 1.98 8.88 -14.84
N SER A 52 2.12 9.00 -16.16
CA SER A 52 2.08 7.85 -17.07
C SER A 52 3.17 6.81 -16.80
N ALA A 53 4.36 7.23 -16.35
CA ALA A 53 5.47 6.33 -16.05
C ALA A 53 5.24 5.57 -14.74
N ILE A 54 4.71 6.23 -13.71
CA ILE A 54 4.38 5.57 -12.44
C ILE A 54 3.22 4.58 -12.64
N GLN A 55 2.20 4.94 -13.43
CA GLN A 55 1.10 4.02 -13.77
C GLN A 55 1.59 2.79 -14.53
N ALA A 56 2.46 2.97 -15.53
CA ALA A 56 3.00 1.86 -16.30
C ALA A 56 3.79 0.87 -15.42
N ARG A 57 4.57 1.36 -14.44
CA ARG A 57 5.35 0.53 -13.51
C ARG A 57 4.48 -0.25 -12.52
N THR A 58 3.35 0.34 -12.14
CA THR A 58 2.54 -0.09 -10.99
C THR A 58 1.23 -0.77 -11.38
N LYS A 59 0.90 -0.78 -12.67
CA LYS A 59 -0.31 -1.41 -13.19
C LYS A 59 -0.48 -2.86 -12.71
N GLY A 60 -1.62 -3.14 -12.07
CA GLY A 60 -1.98 -4.47 -11.57
C GLY A 60 -1.17 -4.92 -10.35
N LYS A 61 -0.51 -3.99 -9.66
CA LYS A 61 0.28 -4.26 -8.46
C LYS A 61 -0.26 -3.50 -7.25
N ALA A 62 -0.17 -4.15 -6.10
CA ALA A 62 -0.23 -3.53 -4.79
C ALA A 62 1.16 -3.58 -4.16
N PHE A 63 1.44 -2.63 -3.27
CA PHE A 63 2.75 -2.49 -2.63
C PHE A 63 2.57 -2.54 -1.12
N MET A 64 3.42 -3.31 -0.45
CA MET A 64 3.50 -3.30 1.00
C MET A 64 4.61 -2.36 1.42
N LEU A 65 4.24 -1.24 2.04
CA LEU A 65 5.15 -0.19 2.47
C LEU A 65 5.27 -0.19 4.00
N LEU A 66 6.47 0.10 4.48
CA LEU A 66 6.77 0.28 5.91
C LEU A 66 7.19 1.73 6.14
N GLY A 67 6.64 2.36 7.17
CA GLY A 67 6.91 3.77 7.44
C GLY A 67 6.30 4.26 8.74
N SER A 68 6.37 5.57 8.92
CA SER A 68 5.78 6.29 10.04
C SER A 68 4.63 7.19 9.57
N LEU A 69 3.50 7.13 10.27
CA LEU A 69 2.32 7.94 9.97
C LEU A 69 2.42 9.33 10.60
N ALA A 70 2.10 10.36 9.82
CA ALA A 70 1.83 11.70 10.34
C ALA A 70 0.34 11.89 10.66
N LYS A 71 -0.01 13.06 11.23
CA LYS A 71 -1.42 13.46 11.28
C LYS A 71 -1.95 13.67 9.86
N PRO A 72 -3.23 13.37 9.62
CA PRO A 72 -3.87 13.80 8.38
C PRO A 72 -3.78 15.32 8.21
N ILE A 73 -3.45 15.73 6.98
CA ILE A 73 -3.18 17.12 6.58
C ILE A 73 -4.33 17.71 5.76
N VAL A 74 -5.12 16.86 5.12
CA VAL A 74 -6.34 17.22 4.39
C VAL A 74 -7.40 16.24 4.80
N SER A 75 -8.57 16.74 5.16
CA SER A 75 -9.74 15.93 5.44
C SER A 75 -10.96 16.55 4.77
N ASP A 76 -11.60 15.80 3.89
CA ASP A 76 -12.92 16.09 3.37
C ASP A 76 -13.92 15.24 4.15
N ILE A 77 -14.62 15.87 5.08
CA ILE A 77 -15.57 15.20 5.98
C ILE A 77 -16.81 14.75 5.21
N ASP A 78 -17.22 15.51 4.20
CA ASP A 78 -18.42 15.24 3.43
C ASP A 78 -18.22 14.02 2.51
N ASN A 79 -16.99 13.82 2.01
CA ASN A 79 -16.61 12.68 1.19
C ASN A 79 -15.86 11.56 1.94
N PHE A 80 -15.64 11.73 3.25
CA PHE A 80 -14.86 10.81 4.11
C PHE A 80 -13.47 10.48 3.54
N ILE A 81 -12.76 11.49 3.05
CA ILE A 81 -11.40 11.36 2.50
C ILE A 81 -10.41 12.00 3.47
N ALA A 82 -9.35 11.28 3.82
CA ALA A 82 -8.22 11.86 4.55
C ALA A 82 -6.90 11.56 3.82
N VAL A 83 -6.01 12.55 3.81
CA VAL A 83 -4.65 12.41 3.32
C VAL A 83 -3.69 12.52 4.50
N ALA A 84 -2.85 11.52 4.71
CA ALA A 84 -1.75 11.58 5.67
C ALA A 84 -0.40 11.37 5.00
N GLU A 85 0.61 12.06 5.51
CA GLU A 85 2.00 11.79 5.16
C GLU A 85 2.44 10.45 5.75
N PHE A 86 3.15 9.67 4.95
CA PHE A 86 3.78 8.42 5.35
C PHE A 86 5.26 8.47 4.97
N SER A 87 6.11 8.34 5.98
CA SER A 87 7.52 8.65 5.84
C SER A 87 8.45 7.49 6.15
N GLU A 88 9.56 7.46 5.44
CA GLU A 88 10.69 6.56 5.64
C GLU A 88 11.96 7.40 5.82
N GLY A 89 12.73 7.08 6.86
CA GLY A 89 14.03 7.69 7.08
C GLY A 89 15.14 6.81 6.54
N ARG A 90 16.07 7.40 5.78
CA ARG A 90 17.28 6.75 5.28
C ARG A 90 18.51 7.44 5.82
N TRP A 91 19.43 6.67 6.39
CA TRP A 91 20.73 7.19 6.84
C TRP A 91 21.61 7.57 5.66
N ILE A 92 22.19 8.76 5.71
CA ILE A 92 23.22 9.24 4.79
C ILE A 92 24.50 9.46 5.59
N GLY A 93 25.46 8.55 5.40
CA GLY A 93 26.67 8.52 6.24
C GLY A 93 26.32 8.16 7.69
N THR A 94 26.97 8.82 8.64
CA THR A 94 26.86 8.48 10.07
C THR A 94 26.06 9.48 10.91
N SER A 95 25.72 10.66 10.36
CA SER A 95 25.16 11.77 11.13
C SER A 95 23.90 12.39 10.55
N ASN A 96 23.50 12.03 9.33
CA ASN A 96 22.36 12.64 8.65
C ASN A 96 21.30 11.58 8.34
N ILE A 97 20.03 11.97 8.49
CA ILE A 97 18.88 11.18 8.05
C ILE A 97 18.14 12.02 7.01
N GLU A 98 17.95 11.45 5.82
CA GLU A 98 17.01 11.96 4.84
C GLU A 98 15.64 11.35 5.09
N LEU A 99 14.60 12.19 5.07
CA LEU A 99 13.22 11.75 5.18
C LEU A 99 12.57 11.77 3.80
N PHE A 100 12.08 10.62 3.38
CA PHE A 100 11.28 10.45 2.19
C PHE A 100 9.82 10.33 2.60
N ARG A 101 8.93 10.93 1.81
CA ARG A 101 7.50 10.95 2.09
C ARG A 101 6.69 10.62 0.85
N VAL A 102 5.59 9.93 1.09
CA VAL A 102 4.47 9.76 0.16
C VAL A 102 3.18 10.10 0.91
N TYR A 103 2.10 10.26 0.18
CA TYR A 103 0.80 10.61 0.74
C TYR A 103 -0.15 9.43 0.61
N LEU A 104 -0.82 9.10 1.72
CA LEU A 104 -1.79 8.02 1.81
C LEU A 104 -3.19 8.60 1.81
N GLU A 105 -3.98 8.26 0.80
CA GLU A 105 -5.40 8.56 0.71
C GLU A 105 -6.24 7.43 1.35
N TYR A 106 -6.96 7.80 2.40
CA TYR A 106 -7.93 6.95 3.08
C TYR A 106 -9.34 7.37 2.67
N ARG A 107 -10.24 6.39 2.52
CA ARG A 107 -11.64 6.61 2.15
C ARG A 107 -12.56 5.80 3.04
N GLY A 108 -13.75 6.31 3.34
CA GLY A 108 -14.77 5.56 4.07
C GLY A 108 -14.39 5.31 5.54
N ASP A 109 -14.59 4.11 6.06
CA ASP A 109 -14.40 3.83 7.50
C ASP A 109 -12.93 3.93 7.96
N ASP A 110 -11.97 3.71 7.06
CA ASP A 110 -10.52 3.83 7.34
C ASP A 110 -10.12 5.28 7.71
N TYR A 111 -10.93 6.26 7.33
CA TYR A 111 -10.81 7.66 7.74
C TYR A 111 -10.77 7.81 9.27
N ARG A 112 -11.67 7.13 9.99
CA ARG A 112 -11.81 7.30 11.45
C ARG A 112 -10.63 6.69 12.19
N PHE A 113 -10.11 5.59 11.68
CA PHE A 113 -8.93 4.93 12.24
C PHE A 113 -7.76 5.91 12.32
N LEU A 114 -7.45 6.58 11.21
CA LEU A 114 -6.33 7.50 11.10
C LEU A 114 -6.36 8.65 12.12
N LEU A 115 -7.55 9.17 12.45
CA LEU A 115 -7.71 10.25 13.43
C LEU A 115 -7.31 9.85 14.85
N THR A 116 -7.31 8.55 15.15
CA THR A 116 -6.96 8.02 16.48
C THR A 116 -5.48 7.67 16.61
N VAL A 117 -4.75 7.61 15.49
CA VAL A 117 -3.36 7.16 15.46
C VAL A 117 -2.41 8.29 15.92
N PRO A 118 -1.52 8.04 16.90
CA PRO A 118 -0.49 9.02 17.28
C PRO A 118 0.50 9.32 16.16
N VAL A 119 1.05 10.53 16.14
CA VAL A 119 2.10 10.92 15.19
C VAL A 119 3.37 10.08 15.40
N GLY A 120 3.99 9.66 14.31
CA GLY A 120 5.20 8.85 14.33
C GLY A 120 4.93 7.35 14.55
N THR A 121 3.66 6.95 14.65
CA THR A 121 3.28 5.54 14.74
C THR A 121 3.82 4.77 13.53
N ARG A 122 4.52 3.68 13.80
CA ARG A 122 5.02 2.78 12.77
C ARG A 122 3.87 1.95 12.22
N ALA A 123 3.80 1.79 10.91
CA ALA A 123 2.77 0.98 10.29
C ALA A 123 3.30 0.24 9.06
N ILE A 124 2.66 -0.88 8.76
CA ILE A 124 2.71 -1.55 7.47
C ILE A 124 1.42 -1.17 6.73
N VAL A 125 1.55 -0.68 5.51
CA VAL A 125 0.42 -0.25 4.68
C VAL A 125 0.47 -0.99 3.36
N VAL A 126 -0.66 -1.57 2.95
CA VAL A 126 -0.84 -2.09 1.59
C VAL A 126 -1.52 -1.01 0.78
N VAL A 127 -0.87 -0.60 -0.32
CA VAL A 127 -1.32 0.50 -1.18
C VAL A 127 -1.41 0.08 -2.64
N ASP A 128 -2.26 0.77 -3.40
CA ASP A 128 -2.32 0.63 -4.86
C ASP A 128 -2.51 1.97 -5.56
N ARG A 129 -2.50 1.92 -6.90
CA ARG A 129 -2.77 3.04 -7.80
C ARG A 129 -2.04 4.33 -7.41
N PRO A 130 -0.69 4.32 -7.38
CA PRO A 130 0.07 5.53 -7.15
C PRO A 130 -0.24 6.57 -8.23
N THR A 131 -0.43 7.81 -7.83
CA THR A 131 -0.59 8.96 -8.73
C THR A 131 0.39 10.06 -8.33
N ILE A 132 0.79 10.88 -9.31
CA ILE A 132 1.57 12.09 -9.04
C ILE A 132 0.63 13.28 -9.03
N ALA A 133 0.60 14.01 -7.92
CA ALA A 133 -0.20 15.22 -7.76
C ALA A 133 0.59 16.27 -6.95
N PRO A 134 0.17 17.55 -6.99
CA PRO A 134 0.77 18.57 -6.12
C PRO A 134 0.57 18.21 -4.64
N GLY A 135 1.67 18.24 -3.90
CA GLY A 135 1.69 18.11 -2.45
C GLY A 135 1.22 19.37 -1.73
N PRO A 136 1.19 19.35 -0.39
CA PRO A 136 0.77 20.48 0.45
C PRO A 136 1.66 21.72 0.32
N ASP A 137 2.91 21.52 -0.07
CA ASP A 137 3.89 22.56 -0.38
C ASP A 137 3.87 23.00 -1.85
N GLY A 138 2.99 22.42 -2.67
CA GLY A 138 2.86 22.67 -4.11
C GLY A 138 3.85 21.87 -4.97
N GLU A 139 4.80 21.16 -4.36
CA GLU A 139 5.75 20.33 -5.09
C GLU A 139 5.12 18.99 -5.50
N PRO A 140 5.54 18.38 -6.63
CA PRO A 140 5.04 17.06 -7.02
C PRO A 140 5.30 16.01 -5.94
N ALA A 141 4.29 15.21 -5.63
CA ALA A 141 4.39 14.12 -4.68
C ALA A 141 3.60 12.90 -5.14
N VAL A 142 3.97 11.73 -4.62
CA VAL A 142 3.26 10.47 -4.89
C VAL A 142 2.15 10.28 -3.85
N PHE A 143 0.94 10.09 -4.34
CA PHE A 143 -0.25 9.74 -3.58
C PHE A 143 -0.61 8.29 -3.84
N PHE A 144 -1.14 7.62 -2.84
CA PHE A 144 -1.55 6.23 -2.89
C PHE A 144 -2.95 6.06 -2.36
N GLN A 145 -3.73 5.17 -2.95
CA GLN A 145 -4.89 4.65 -2.27
C GLN A 145 -4.47 3.56 -1.27
N VAL A 146 -4.98 3.66 -0.04
CA VAL A 146 -4.78 2.64 0.97
C VAL A 146 -5.79 1.51 0.79
N LEU A 147 -5.29 0.27 0.83
CA LEU A 147 -6.09 -0.95 0.79
C LEU A 147 -6.20 -1.61 2.16
N ALA A 148 -5.11 -1.58 2.94
CA ALA A 148 -5.06 -2.11 4.29
C ALA A 148 -3.95 -1.43 5.09
N ILE A 149 -4.13 -1.35 6.41
CA ILE A 149 -3.14 -0.80 7.33
C ILE A 149 -3.04 -1.63 8.60
N THR A 150 -1.82 -1.79 9.09
CA THR A 150 -1.53 -2.44 10.37
C THR A 150 -0.50 -1.60 11.11
N VAL A 151 -0.88 -1.10 12.28
CA VAL A 151 0.02 -0.39 13.18
C VAL A 151 0.91 -1.40 13.90
N LEU A 152 2.20 -1.05 14.01
CA LEU A 152 3.20 -1.82 14.73
C LEU A 152 3.31 -1.24 16.15
N ASN A 153 2.99 -2.07 17.14
CA ASN A 153 3.12 -1.76 18.57
C ASN A 153 4.52 -2.12 19.07
#